data_AF-A0A943BHM0-F1
#
_entry.id   AF-A0A943BHM0-F1
#
_cell.length_a   1.000
_cell.length_b   1.000
_cell.length_c   1.000
_cell.angle_alpha   90.00
_cell.angle_beta   90.00
_cell.angle_gamma   90.00
#
_symmetry.space_group_name_H-M   'P 1'
#
loop_
_entity.id
_entity.type
_entity.pdbx_description
1 polymer ?
#
loop_
_entity_poly.entity_id
_entity_poly.type
_entity_poly.pdbx_seq_one_letter_code
_entity_poly.pdbx_strand_id
1 'polypeptide(L)' 'MKRSEIAEFIESMEEIGDNWTEEQVEDVYGDMSLKEALAGRKASVGRMIDIIGKIINK' A
#
# COMPACT_ATOMS: atom_id res chain seq x y z
N MET A 1 7.01 4.70 -12.00
CA MET A 1 7.51 5.19 -10.71
C MET A 1 9.02 5.09 -10.75
N LYS A 2 9.79 5.97 -10.10
CA LYS A 2 11.26 5.81 -10.05
C LYS A 2 11.65 4.78 -9.00
N ARG A 3 12.82 4.13 -9.15
CA ARG A 3 13.33 3.16 -8.15
C ARG A 3 13.39 3.71 -6.72
N SER A 4 13.77 4.97 -6.54
CA SER A 4 13.78 5.60 -5.21
C SER A 4 12.38 5.74 -4.61
N GLU A 5 11.39 6.02 -5.44
CA GLU A 5 9.99 6.11 -5.02
C GLU A 5 9.40 4.72 -4.72
N ILE A 6 9.81 3.68 -5.47
CA ILE A 6 9.44 2.29 -5.18
C ILE A 6 9.96 1.87 -3.80
N ALA A 7 11.22 2.20 -3.48
CA ALA A 7 11.79 1.93 -2.16
C ALA A 7 11.02 2.64 -1.04
N GLU A 8 10.68 3.92 -1.23
CA GLU A 8 9.88 4.70 -0.26
C GLU A 8 8.46 4.13 -0.09
N PHE A 9 7.86 3.64 -1.17
CA PHE A 9 6.57 2.94 -1.12
C PHE A 9 6.66 1.67 -0.25
N ILE A 10 7.67 0.83 -0.49
CA ILE A 10 7.87 -0.43 0.23
C ILE A 10 8.08 -0.16 1.72
N GLU A 11 8.98 0.75 2.09
CA GLU A 11 9.25 1.13 3.48
C GLU A 11 7.96 1.62 4.18
N SER A 12 7.23 2.52 3.52
CA SER A 12 5.97 3.07 4.05
C SER A 12 4.88 2.02 4.26
N MET A 13 4.85 0.95 3.47
CA MET A 13 3.86 -0.12 3.58
C MET A 13 4.32 -1.19 4.58
N GLU A 14 5.62 -1.47 4.67
CA GLU A 14 6.21 -2.36 5.68
C GLU A 14 5.95 -1.85 7.11
N GLU A 15 5.97 -0.53 7.34
CA GLU A 15 5.62 0.09 8.64
C GLU A 15 4.22 -0.31 9.16
N ILE A 16 3.29 -0.63 8.25
CA ILE A 16 1.93 -1.06 8.57
C ILE A 16 1.72 -2.57 8.37
N GLY A 17 2.81 -3.32 8.18
CA GLY A 17 2.82 -4.77 7.99
C GLY A 17 2.37 -5.23 6.60
N ASP A 18 2.32 -4.34 5.62
CA ASP A 18 1.95 -4.62 4.23
C ASP A 18 3.21 -4.75 3.37
N ASN A 19 3.71 -5.98 3.21
CA ASN A 19 4.99 -6.25 2.56
C ASN A 19 4.86 -6.35 1.04
N TRP A 20 5.75 -5.66 0.32
CA TRP A 20 5.79 -5.64 -1.15
C TRP A 20 7.21 -5.88 -1.67
N THR A 21 7.33 -6.55 -2.81
CA THR A 21 8.59 -6.60 -3.58
C THR A 21 8.63 -5.47 -4.60
N GLU A 22 9.83 -5.08 -5.04
CA GLU A 22 9.99 -4.07 -6.11
C GLU A 22 9.20 -4.42 -7.38
N GLU A 23 9.23 -5.69 -7.79
CA GLU A 23 8.50 -6.19 -8.97
C GLU A 23 6.99 -6.00 -8.82
N GLN A 24 6.43 -6.28 -7.64
CA GLN A 24 5.00 -6.10 -7.39
C GLN A 24 4.60 -4.62 -7.40
N VAL A 25 5.44 -3.73 -6.87
CA VAL A 25 5.17 -2.29 -6.89
C VAL A 25 5.24 -1.76 -8.32
N GLU A 26 6.20 -2.21 -9.11
CA GLU A 26 6.31 -1.80 -10.52
C GLU A 26 5.13 -2.31 -11.34
N ASP A 27 4.71 -3.56 -11.16
CA ASP A 27 3.58 -4.15 -11.90
C ASP A 27 2.24 -3.47 -11.57
N VAL A 28 2.00 -3.13 -10.30
CA VAL A 28 0.71 -2.58 -9.85
C VAL A 28 0.66 -1.05 -9.91
N TYR A 29 1.77 -0.38 -9.60
CA TYR A 29 1.85 1.07 -9.39
C TYR A 29 2.90 1.76 -10.28
N GLY A 30 3.55 1.04 -11.19
CA GLY A 30 4.60 1.57 -12.07
C GLY A 30 4.17 2.78 -12.90
N ASP A 31 2.90 2.93 -13.23
CA ASP A 31 2.40 4.09 -13.97
C ASP A 31 1.89 5.25 -13.10
N MET A 32 1.96 5.13 -11.77
CA MET A 32 1.47 6.13 -10.82
C MET A 32 2.60 6.97 -10.20
N SER A 33 2.23 8.14 -9.67
CA SER A 33 3.11 8.84 -8.72
C SER A 33 3.12 8.14 -7.35
N LEU A 34 4.21 8.28 -6.61
CA LEU A 34 4.32 7.74 -5.25
C LEU A 34 3.15 8.15 -4.35
N LYS A 35 2.76 9.42 -4.42
CA LYS A 35 1.67 9.98 -3.63
C LYS A 35 0.33 9.30 -3.93
N GLU A 36 0.03 9.07 -5.21
CA GLU A 36 -1.20 8.40 -5.64
C GLU A 36 -1.22 6.94 -5.21
N ALA A 37 -0.09 6.22 -5.39
CA ALA A 37 0.05 4.83 -4.99
C ALA A 37 -0.15 4.66 -3.47
N LEU A 38 0.54 5.47 -2.65
CA LEU A 38 0.41 5.43 -1.19
C LEU A 38 -1.01 5.78 -0.73
N ALA A 39 -1.62 6.82 -1.28
CA ALA A 39 -2.98 7.23 -0.92
C ALA A 39 -4.00 6.12 -1.26
N GLY A 40 -3.90 5.55 -2.46
CA GLY A 40 -4.78 4.47 -2.91
C GLY A 40 -4.63 3.21 -2.05
N ARG A 41 -3.40 2.79 -1.78
CA ARG A 41 -3.14 1.58 -1.00
C ARG A 41 -3.54 1.73 0.47
N LYS A 42 -3.14 2.83 1.14
CA LYS A 42 -3.53 3.11 2.53
C LYS A 42 -5.06 3.17 2.70
N ALA A 43 -5.77 3.76 1.74
CA ALA A 43 -7.23 3.74 1.75
C ALA A 43 -7.80 2.32 1.62
N SER A 44 -7.20 1.46 0.80
CA SER A 44 -7.63 0.07 0.65
C SER A 44 -7.40 -0.76 1.92
N VAL A 45 -6.22 -0.64 2.54
CA VAL A 45 -5.90 -1.30 3.82
C VAL A 45 -6.83 -0.81 4.93
N GLY A 46 -7.07 0.51 5.01
CA GLY A 46 -8.00 1.09 5.98
C GLY A 46 -9.43 0.55 5.85
N ARG A 47 -9.95 0.41 4.62
CA ARG A 47 -11.27 -0.20 4.39
C ARG A 47 -11.33 -1.66 4.84
N MET A 48 -10.27 -2.43 4.59
CA MET A 48 -10.18 -3.82 5.04
C MET A 48 -10.25 -3.92 6.56
N ILE A 49 -9.48 -3.08 7.28
CA ILE A 49 -9.47 -3.03 8.74
C ILE A 49 -10.87 -2.67 9.29
N ASP A 50 -11.55 -1.68 8.71
CA ASP A 50 -12.91 -1.28 9.12
C ASP A 50 -13.93 -2.42 8.96
N ILE A 51 -13.88 -3.16 7.85
CA ILE A 51 -14.75 -4.32 7.62
C ILE A 51 -14.50 -5.41 8.66
N ILE A 52 -13.23 -5.74 8.92
CA ILE A 52 -12.87 -6.76 9.93
C ILE A 52 -13.36 -6.33 11.32
N GLY A 53 -13.16 -5.06 11.69
CA GLY A 53 -13.63 -4.52 12.96
C GLY A 53 -15.14 -4.66 13.15
N LYS A 54 -15.94 -4.44 12.10
CA LYS A 54 -17.40 -4.61 12.15
C LYS A 54 -17.84 -6.06 12.33
N ILE A 55 -17.07 -7.01 11.80
CA ILE A 55 -17.38 -8.45 11.93
C ILE A 55 -17.00 -8.96 13.33
N ILE A 56 -15.84 -8.56 13.85
CA ILE A 56 -15.33 -9.02 15.17
C ILE A 56 -16.14 -8.41 16.32
N ASN A 57 -16.59 -7.17 16.20
CA ASN A 57 -17.37 -6.48 17.24
C ASN A 57 -18.87 -6.86 17.25
N LYS A 58 -19.22 -8.08 16.81
CA LYS A 58 -20.59 -8.59 16.70
C LYS A 58 -20.82 -9.75 17.66
#